data_AF-A0A383DWY7-F1
#
_entry.id   AF-A0A383DWY7-F1
#
_cell.length_a   1.000
_cell.length_b   1.000
_cell.length_c   1.000
_cell.angle_alpha   90.00
_cell.angle_beta   90.00
_cell.angle_gamma   90.00
#
_symmetry.space_group_name_H-M   'P 1'
#
loop_
_entity.id
_entity.type
_entity.pdbx_description
1 polymer ?
#
loop_
_entity_poly.entity_id
_entity_poly.type
_entity_poly.pdbx_seq_one_letter_code
_entity_poly.pdbx_strand_id
1 'polypeptide(L)'
;MTCRHIRLDLHPIDDPGYRNRCRSVLNDNGALVLKDFLTKNSVHQVVEASKGRQAEAFYANSTHNVYLTPPDPSLPDNHPFNRQVLSNKGLLADDQVPEDSPLRELYDHPSFREFLCTVLGINEIYPYDDDLSSINIHFAQEGRELGWHFDNSSFSVTLLLQAPEAGGIF
;
A
#
# COMPACT_ATOMS: atom_id res chain seq x y z
N MET A 1 -19.06 -14.06 7.12
CA MET A 1 -18.18 -14.16 8.32
C MET A 1 -17.43 -12.85 8.42
N THR A 2 -17.24 -12.32 9.63
CA THR A 2 -16.55 -11.04 9.86
C THR A 2 -15.04 -11.22 9.80
N CYS A 3 -14.31 -10.32 9.14
CA CYS A 3 -12.85 -10.41 9.04
C CYS A 3 -12.21 -10.26 10.43
N ARG A 4 -11.55 -11.30 10.93
CA ARG A 4 -10.92 -11.33 12.26
C ARG A 4 -9.72 -10.39 12.41
N HIS A 5 -9.17 -9.93 11.29
CA HIS A 5 -7.99 -9.07 11.26
C HIS A 5 -8.31 -7.59 11.41
N ILE A 6 -9.57 -7.19 11.21
CA ILE A 6 -10.01 -5.79 11.24
C ILE A 6 -10.61 -5.46 12.61
N ARG A 7 -10.30 -4.26 13.10
CA ARG A 7 -10.94 -3.66 14.28
C ARG A 7 -12.33 -3.14 13.94
N LEU A 8 -13.30 -4.06 13.81
CA LEU A 8 -14.69 -3.73 13.44
C LEU A 8 -15.41 -2.84 14.46
N ASP A 9 -14.93 -2.81 15.69
CA ASP A 9 -15.38 -1.89 16.74
C ASP A 9 -15.04 -0.42 16.42
N LEU A 10 -13.95 -0.17 15.67
CA LEU A 10 -13.54 1.16 15.21
C LEU A 10 -13.95 1.43 13.76
N HIS A 11 -13.92 0.38 12.93
CA HIS A 11 -14.17 0.42 11.50
C HIS A 11 -15.24 -0.60 11.13
N PRO A 12 -16.53 -0.28 11.34
CA PRO A 12 -17.62 -1.18 10.96
C PRO A 12 -17.75 -1.18 9.42
N ILE A 13 -16.84 -1.87 8.73
CA ILE A 13 -16.72 -1.85 7.27
C ILE A 13 -17.96 -2.43 6.56
N ASP A 14 -18.82 -3.16 7.27
CA ASP A 14 -20.10 -3.66 6.77
C ASP A 14 -21.26 -2.65 6.95
N ASP A 15 -21.07 -1.56 7.70
CA ASP A 15 -22.08 -0.51 7.89
C ASP A 15 -22.14 0.41 6.66
N PRO A 16 -23.29 0.53 5.97
CA PRO A 16 -23.43 1.41 4.82
C PRO A 16 -23.15 2.89 5.14
N GLY A 17 -23.51 3.33 6.34
CA GLY A 17 -23.25 4.71 6.78
C GLY A 17 -21.76 4.99 6.87
N TYR A 18 -20.99 4.06 7.44
CA TYR A 18 -19.54 4.12 7.55
C TYR A 18 -18.86 4.10 6.19
N ARG A 19 -19.28 3.21 5.29
CA ARG A 19 -18.79 3.15 3.90
C ARG A 19 -18.97 4.50 3.18
N ASN A 20 -20.17 5.08 3.27
CA ASN A 20 -20.47 6.36 2.63
C ASN A 20 -19.67 7.54 3.21
N ARG A 21 -19.45 7.56 4.54
CA ARG A 21 -18.56 8.56 5.16
C ARG A 21 -17.13 8.43 4.67
N CYS A 22 -16.60 7.20 4.62
CA CYS A 22 -15.26 6.92 4.09
C CYS A 22 -15.11 7.37 2.63
N ARG A 23 -16.12 7.10 1.79
CA ARG A 23 -16.16 7.57 0.40
C ARG A 23 -16.11 9.10 0.30
N SER A 24 -16.90 9.82 1.11
CA SER A 24 -16.87 11.29 1.11
C SER A 24 -15.48 11.81 1.46
N VAL A 25 -14.88 11.27 2.53
CA VAL A 25 -13.52 11.66 2.97
C VAL A 25 -12.49 11.43 1.86
N LEU A 26 -12.55 10.28 1.17
CA LEU A 26 -11.65 10.00 0.06
C LEU A 26 -11.85 10.99 -1.10
N ASN A 27 -13.09 11.27 -1.48
CA ASN A 27 -13.40 12.21 -2.56
C ASN A 27 -12.96 13.65 -2.25
N ASP A 28 -13.13 14.08 -1.00
CA ASP A 28 -12.83 15.45 -0.58
C ASP A 28 -11.32 15.70 -0.43
N ASN A 29 -10.57 14.69 0.02
CA ASN A 29 -9.15 14.84 0.38
C ASN A 29 -8.17 14.16 -0.59
N GLY A 30 -8.65 13.27 -1.47
CA GLY A 30 -7.81 12.39 -2.28
C GLY A 30 -7.15 11.24 -1.52
N ALA A 31 -7.35 11.16 -0.19
CA ALA A 31 -6.83 10.09 0.66
C ALA A 31 -7.77 9.78 1.83
N LEU A 32 -7.76 8.52 2.28
CA LEU A 32 -8.50 8.04 3.45
C LEU A 32 -7.53 7.36 4.43
N VAL A 33 -7.39 7.92 5.63
CA VAL A 33 -6.54 7.35 6.69
C VAL A 33 -7.43 6.66 7.75
N LEU A 34 -7.27 5.34 7.88
CA LEU A 34 -7.97 4.52 8.87
C LEU A 34 -6.99 4.11 9.98
N LYS A 35 -6.97 4.88 11.07
CA LYS A 35 -6.08 4.62 12.21
C LYS A 35 -6.52 3.39 12.99
N ASP A 36 -5.58 2.53 13.38
CA ASP A 36 -5.85 1.31 14.12
C ASP A 36 -6.77 0.32 13.38
N PHE A 37 -6.68 0.28 12.03
CA PHE A 37 -7.53 -0.55 11.19
C PHE A 37 -7.40 -2.05 11.47
N LEU A 38 -6.17 -2.54 11.61
CA LEU A 38 -5.89 -3.94 11.91
C LEU A 38 -5.80 -4.19 13.42
N THR A 39 -6.11 -5.42 13.83
CA THR A 39 -5.88 -5.85 15.21
C THR A 39 -4.38 -5.87 15.51
N LYS A 40 -4.02 -5.56 16.76
CA LYS A 40 -2.61 -5.61 17.22
C LYS A 40 -1.97 -6.98 16.98
N ASN A 41 -2.75 -8.06 17.15
CA ASN A 41 -2.27 -9.42 16.92
C ASN A 41 -1.93 -9.65 15.44
N SER A 42 -2.76 -9.19 14.52
CA SER A 42 -2.49 -9.31 13.08
C SER A 42 -1.28 -8.51 12.65
N VAL A 43 -1.12 -7.27 13.13
CA VAL A 43 0.09 -6.48 12.89
C VAL A 43 1.33 -7.20 13.43
N HIS A 44 1.27 -7.71 14.67
CA HIS A 44 2.37 -8.46 15.29
C HIS A 44 2.77 -9.71 14.49
N GLN A 45 1.79 -10.50 14.03
CA GLN A 45 2.04 -11.68 13.20
C GLN A 45 2.77 -11.33 11.91
N VAL A 46 2.33 -10.29 11.20
CA VAL A 46 2.97 -9.86 9.94
C VAL A 46 4.38 -9.32 10.20
N VAL A 47 4.56 -8.52 11.26
CA VAL A 47 5.88 -7.95 11.62
C VAL A 47 6.86 -9.07 11.99
N GLU A 48 6.49 -10.00 12.86
CA GLU A 48 7.38 -11.10 13.25
C GLU A 48 7.69 -12.03 12.07
N ALA A 49 6.73 -12.31 11.18
CA ALA A 49 6.96 -13.09 9.97
C ALA A 49 7.87 -12.38 8.94
N SER A 50 7.99 -11.05 9.02
CA SER A 50 8.83 -10.24 8.12
C SER A 50 10.21 -9.93 8.71
N LYS A 51 10.38 -10.13 10.02
CA LYS A 51 11.58 -9.77 10.77
C LYS A 51 12.78 -10.59 10.32
N GLY A 52 13.90 -9.91 10.04
CA GLY A 52 15.14 -10.56 9.60
C GLY A 52 15.15 -10.92 8.11
N ARG A 53 14.04 -10.77 7.39
CA ARG A 53 13.92 -11.10 5.97
C ARG A 53 14.36 -9.98 5.03
N GLN A 54 14.98 -8.92 5.56
CA GLN A 54 15.47 -7.79 4.75
C GLN A 54 16.50 -8.21 3.70
N ALA A 55 17.24 -9.30 3.94
CA ALA A 55 18.22 -9.84 2.99
C ALA A 55 17.57 -10.59 1.81
N GLU A 56 16.30 -11.01 1.95
CA GLU A 56 15.52 -11.66 0.89
C GLU A 56 14.81 -10.63 -0.01
N ALA A 57 14.75 -9.37 0.43
CA ALA A 57 14.04 -8.32 -0.27
C ALA A 57 14.78 -7.91 -1.55
N PHE A 58 14.00 -7.68 -2.61
CA PHE A 58 14.52 -7.04 -3.82
C PHE A 58 14.63 -5.53 -3.58
N TYR A 59 15.84 -5.00 -3.69
CA TYR A 59 16.09 -3.56 -3.63
C TYR A 59 16.21 -3.00 -5.04
N ALA A 60 15.15 -2.34 -5.49
CA ALA A 60 15.26 -1.47 -6.65
C ALA A 60 16.17 -0.30 -6.27
N ASN A 61 17.13 0.05 -7.11
CA ASN A 61 17.92 1.28 -6.96
C ASN A 61 17.90 2.00 -8.30
N SER A 62 16.93 2.89 -8.46
CA SER A 62 16.68 3.56 -9.72
C SER A 62 16.31 5.02 -9.50
N THR A 63 16.40 5.79 -10.57
CA THR A 63 15.77 7.10 -10.63
C THR A 63 14.59 7.06 -11.58
N HIS A 64 13.62 7.92 -11.34
CA HIS A 64 12.48 8.10 -12.24
C HIS A 64 12.03 9.55 -12.25
N ASN A 65 11.28 9.94 -13.28
CA ASN A 65 10.49 11.17 -13.21
C ASN A 65 9.19 10.94 -12.43
N VAL A 66 8.42 12.00 -12.22
CA VAL A 66 7.18 11.97 -11.44
C VAL A 66 6.05 11.16 -12.09
N TYR A 67 6.21 10.78 -13.36
CA TYR A 67 5.22 10.03 -14.14
C TYR A 67 5.65 8.58 -14.41
N LEU A 68 6.79 8.14 -13.88
CA LEU A 68 7.35 6.80 -14.11
C LEU A 68 7.51 6.44 -15.60
N THR A 69 7.88 7.44 -16.43
CA THR A 69 8.05 7.30 -17.89
C THR A 69 9.47 7.64 -18.33
N PRO A 70 9.88 7.24 -19.55
CA PRO A 70 11.10 7.75 -20.15
C PRO A 70 11.12 9.29 -20.22
N PRO A 71 12.28 9.95 -20.08
CA PRO A 71 12.41 11.39 -20.28
C PRO A 71 12.00 11.83 -21.69
N ASP A 72 11.48 13.05 -21.81
CA ASP A 72 11.20 13.70 -23.09
C ASP A 72 12.45 14.46 -23.57
N PRO A 73 13.11 14.03 -24.66
CA PRO A 73 14.33 14.66 -25.15
C PRO A 73 14.12 16.07 -25.72
N SER A 74 12.87 16.52 -25.91
CA SER A 74 12.54 17.88 -26.33
C SER A 74 12.54 18.88 -25.17
N LEU A 75 12.60 18.40 -23.92
CA LEU A 75 12.56 19.21 -22.71
C LEU A 75 13.92 19.22 -22.01
N PRO A 76 14.29 20.30 -21.31
CA PRO A 76 15.51 20.34 -20.49
C PRO A 76 15.48 19.33 -19.34
N ASP A 77 16.64 18.88 -18.88
CA ASP A 77 16.76 17.91 -17.75
C ASP A 77 16.14 18.42 -16.44
N ASN A 78 16.14 19.74 -16.21
CA ASN A 78 15.56 20.36 -15.02
C ASN A 78 14.05 20.67 -15.16
N HIS A 79 13.44 20.37 -16.30
CA HIS A 79 12.00 20.47 -16.48
C HIS A 79 11.29 19.49 -15.53
N PRO A 80 10.13 19.83 -14.91
CA PRO A 80 9.43 18.94 -13.98
C PRO A 80 9.13 17.53 -14.53
N PHE A 81 8.90 17.42 -15.85
CA PHE A 81 8.71 16.14 -16.54
C PHE A 81 9.99 15.28 -16.60
N ASN A 82 11.17 15.89 -16.73
CA ASN A 82 12.45 15.17 -16.87
C ASN A 82 13.21 15.03 -15.56
N ARG A 83 12.90 15.89 -14.56
CA ARG A 83 13.58 15.90 -13.27
C ARG A 83 13.49 14.51 -12.63
N GLN A 84 14.66 13.92 -12.43
CA GLN A 84 14.79 12.62 -11.80
C GLN A 84 14.79 12.75 -10.27
N VAL A 85 14.11 11.82 -9.62
CA VAL A 85 14.16 11.60 -8.17
C VAL A 85 14.64 10.17 -7.90
N LEU A 86 15.32 9.97 -6.78
CA LEU A 86 15.85 8.67 -6.37
C LEU A 86 14.74 7.86 -5.68
N SER A 87 14.71 6.56 -5.98
CA SER A 87 13.89 5.56 -5.30
C SER A 87 14.73 4.31 -5.09
N ASN A 88 14.89 3.92 -3.83
CA ASN A 88 15.77 2.82 -3.45
C ASN A 88 15.13 1.81 -2.47
N LYS A 89 13.80 1.63 -2.56
CA LYS A 89 12.99 0.78 -1.68
C LYS A 89 13.31 -0.72 -1.82
N GLY A 90 13.26 -1.44 -0.70
CA GLY A 90 13.27 -2.89 -0.66
C GLY A 90 11.86 -3.46 -0.52
N LEU A 91 11.55 -4.57 -1.19
CA LEU A 91 10.29 -5.28 -1.01
C LEU A 91 10.43 -6.80 -1.00
N LEU A 92 9.55 -7.46 -0.25
CA LEU A 92 9.18 -8.85 -0.50
C LEU A 92 7.96 -8.84 -1.43
N ALA A 93 8.03 -9.66 -2.48
CA ALA A 93 6.95 -9.88 -3.42
C ALA A 93 5.88 -10.82 -2.84
N ASP A 94 4.75 -10.95 -3.54
CA ASP A 94 3.59 -11.72 -3.07
C ASP A 94 3.95 -13.18 -2.73
N ASP A 95 4.70 -13.86 -3.60
CA ASP A 95 5.13 -15.25 -3.44
C ASP A 95 6.03 -15.48 -2.20
N GLN A 96 6.64 -14.42 -1.67
CA GLN A 96 7.43 -14.45 -0.45
C GLN A 96 6.60 -14.21 0.82
N VAL A 97 5.33 -13.81 0.69
CA VAL A 97 4.39 -13.63 1.81
C VAL A 97 3.83 -14.98 2.24
N PRO A 98 3.96 -15.39 3.52
CA PRO A 98 3.48 -16.68 4.00
C PRO A 98 2.00 -16.92 3.69
N GLU A 99 1.64 -18.15 3.36
CA GLU A 99 0.26 -18.56 3.04
C GLU A 99 -0.73 -18.30 4.19
N ASP A 100 -0.26 -18.42 5.43
CA ASP A 100 -1.05 -18.17 6.65
C ASP A 100 -0.96 -16.71 7.13
N SER A 101 -0.43 -15.80 6.30
CA SER A 101 -0.32 -14.38 6.64
C SER A 101 -1.68 -13.72 6.78
N PRO A 102 -1.90 -12.92 7.84
CA PRO A 102 -3.09 -12.06 7.95
C PRO A 102 -3.30 -11.14 6.75
N LEU A 103 -2.24 -10.81 5.99
CA LEU A 103 -2.35 -10.00 4.78
C LEU A 103 -3.09 -10.74 3.66
N ARG A 104 -2.82 -12.04 3.47
CA ARG A 104 -3.51 -12.87 2.47
C ARG A 104 -4.99 -13.02 2.83
N GLU A 105 -5.28 -13.39 4.08
CA GLU A 105 -6.67 -13.48 4.58
C GLU A 105 -7.43 -12.15 4.44
N LEU A 106 -6.78 -11.01 4.68
CA LEU A 106 -7.38 -9.68 4.50
C LEU A 106 -7.63 -9.36 3.03
N TYR A 107 -6.63 -9.56 2.17
CA TYR A 107 -6.67 -9.26 0.73
C TYR A 107 -7.83 -10.01 0.04
N ASP A 108 -8.01 -11.28 0.39
CA ASP A 108 -9.06 -12.12 -0.17
C ASP A 108 -10.42 -11.97 0.53
N HIS A 109 -10.49 -11.24 1.65
CA HIS A 109 -11.74 -11.17 2.43
C HIS A 109 -12.85 -10.43 1.66
N PRO A 110 -14.01 -11.07 1.39
CA PRO A 110 -15.07 -10.46 0.58
C PRO A 110 -15.59 -9.13 1.14
N SER A 111 -15.84 -9.04 2.46
CA SER A 111 -16.29 -7.77 3.08
C SER A 111 -15.28 -6.64 2.93
N PHE A 112 -13.97 -6.95 2.92
CA PHE A 112 -12.95 -5.92 2.76
C PHE A 112 -12.92 -5.41 1.31
N ARG A 113 -13.00 -6.32 0.34
CA ARG A 113 -13.12 -5.97 -1.08
C ARG A 113 -14.38 -5.16 -1.36
N GLU A 114 -15.52 -5.54 -0.79
CA GLU A 114 -16.78 -4.81 -0.94
C GLU A 114 -16.71 -3.41 -0.29
N PHE A 115 -16.06 -3.30 0.86
CA PHE A 115 -15.76 -2.03 1.49
C PHE A 115 -14.94 -1.13 0.56
N LEU A 116 -13.84 -1.64 0.00
CA LEU A 116 -13.02 -0.90 -0.96
C LEU A 116 -13.81 -0.50 -2.20
N CYS A 117 -14.59 -1.41 -2.82
CA CYS A 117 -15.46 -1.09 -3.96
C CYS A 117 -16.38 0.09 -3.65
N THR A 118 -17.03 0.06 -2.48
CA THR A 118 -17.95 1.13 -2.08
C THR A 118 -17.23 2.47 -1.88
N VAL A 119 -16.08 2.44 -1.20
CA VAL A 119 -15.28 3.63 -0.90
C VAL A 119 -14.69 4.25 -2.17
N LEU A 120 -14.19 3.43 -3.08
CA LEU A 120 -13.62 3.85 -4.37
C LEU A 120 -14.72 4.19 -5.40
N GLY A 121 -15.96 3.77 -5.17
CA GLY A 121 -17.06 3.98 -6.10
C GLY A 121 -16.98 3.13 -7.37
N ILE A 122 -16.38 1.95 -7.27
CA ILE A 122 -16.22 0.98 -8.36
C ILE A 122 -17.06 -0.27 -8.08
N ASN A 123 -17.35 -1.04 -9.13
CA ASN A 123 -18.18 -2.25 -8.99
C ASN A 123 -17.40 -3.44 -8.45
N GLU A 124 -16.16 -3.61 -8.91
CA GLU A 124 -15.34 -4.79 -8.62
C GLU A 124 -13.85 -4.42 -8.60
N ILE A 125 -13.10 -5.15 -7.79
CA ILE A 125 -11.63 -5.11 -7.71
C ILE A 125 -11.12 -6.47 -8.18
N TYR A 126 -10.12 -6.45 -9.06
CA TYR A 126 -9.46 -7.64 -9.56
C TYR A 126 -8.02 -7.70 -9.03
N PRO A 127 -7.47 -8.90 -8.80
CA PRO A 127 -6.03 -9.06 -8.56
C PRO A 127 -5.21 -8.51 -9.72
N TYR A 128 -3.94 -8.19 -9.45
CA TYR A 128 -2.98 -7.89 -10.51
C TYR A 128 -2.78 -9.11 -11.41
N ASP A 129 -2.51 -8.86 -12.70
CA ASP A 129 -2.14 -9.91 -13.67
C ASP A 129 -0.70 -10.41 -13.44
N ASP A 130 0.11 -9.63 -12.73
CA ASP A 130 1.41 -10.05 -12.21
C ASP A 130 1.23 -10.69 -10.83
N ASP A 131 1.43 -12.00 -10.77
CA ASP A 131 1.33 -12.82 -9.57
C ASP A 131 2.25 -12.36 -8.43
N LEU A 132 3.30 -11.57 -8.70
CA LEU A 132 4.24 -11.06 -7.70
C LEU A 132 3.82 -9.72 -7.07
N SER A 133 2.82 -9.04 -7.66
CA SER A 133 2.50 -7.64 -7.36
C SER A 133 1.30 -7.43 -6.42
N SER A 134 0.56 -8.49 -6.07
CA SER A 134 -0.68 -8.37 -5.28
C SER A 134 -0.45 -7.85 -3.84
N ILE A 135 0.41 -8.52 -3.07
CA ILE A 135 0.81 -8.09 -1.72
C ILE A 135 2.32 -7.80 -1.70
N ASN A 136 2.70 -6.60 -1.30
CA ASN A 136 4.10 -6.18 -1.24
C ASN A 136 4.45 -5.71 0.17
N ILE A 137 5.47 -6.30 0.80
CA ILE A 137 5.97 -5.87 2.11
C ILE A 137 7.22 -5.02 1.90
N HIS A 138 7.08 -3.71 2.09
CA HIS A 138 8.19 -2.77 1.90
C HIS A 138 9.06 -2.64 3.15
N PHE A 139 10.38 -2.60 2.95
CA PHE A 139 11.37 -2.24 3.96
C PHE A 139 11.94 -0.85 3.67
N ALA A 140 11.74 0.06 4.62
CA ALA A 140 12.25 1.44 4.58
C ALA A 140 13.33 1.63 5.66
N GLN A 141 14.50 1.03 5.45
CA GLN A 141 15.66 1.21 6.33
C GLN A 141 16.22 2.65 6.24
N GLU A 142 17.14 2.98 7.13
CA GLU A 142 17.86 4.26 7.07
C GLU A 142 18.50 4.48 5.69
N GLY A 143 18.36 5.70 5.16
CA GLY A 143 18.84 6.06 3.82
C GLY A 143 17.98 5.53 2.67
N ARG A 144 16.85 4.86 2.96
CA ARG A 144 15.89 4.44 1.95
C ARG A 144 14.80 5.48 1.74
N GLU A 145 14.41 5.67 0.49
CA GLU A 145 13.36 6.58 0.05
C GLU A 145 12.58 6.03 -1.13
N LEU A 146 11.33 6.47 -1.23
CA LEU A 146 10.48 6.32 -2.40
C LEU A 146 10.21 7.73 -2.91
N GLY A 147 10.90 8.11 -3.99
CA GLY A 147 10.80 9.42 -4.60
C GLY A 147 9.37 9.74 -5.02
N TRP A 148 9.03 11.03 -4.98
CA TRP A 148 7.68 11.51 -5.30
C TRP A 148 7.27 11.14 -6.73
N HIS A 149 6.07 10.57 -6.90
CA HIS A 149 5.50 10.17 -8.19
C HIS A 149 3.97 10.09 -8.14
N PHE A 150 3.35 10.07 -9.31
CA PHE A 150 2.02 9.54 -9.52
C PHE A 150 2.11 8.04 -9.76
N ASP A 151 1.27 7.27 -9.08
CA ASP A 151 1.20 5.83 -9.28
C ASP A 151 0.50 5.51 -10.61
N ASN A 152 0.88 4.38 -11.22
CA ASN A 152 0.23 3.86 -12.43
C ASN A 152 -1.03 3.06 -12.10
N SER A 153 -1.24 2.76 -10.82
CA SER A 153 -2.44 2.11 -10.31
C SER A 153 -3.63 3.08 -10.22
N SER A 154 -4.85 2.59 -10.41
CA SER A 154 -6.07 3.40 -10.22
C SER A 154 -6.30 3.78 -8.74
N PHE A 155 -5.72 3.01 -7.81
CA PHE A 155 -5.72 3.26 -6.38
C PHE A 155 -4.65 2.39 -5.70
N SER A 156 -4.21 2.81 -4.52
CA SER A 156 -3.29 2.06 -3.67
C SER A 156 -3.86 1.92 -2.26
N VAL A 157 -3.63 0.77 -1.61
CA VAL A 157 -3.87 0.57 -0.18
C VAL A 157 -2.53 0.32 0.50
N THR A 158 -2.20 1.11 1.50
CA THR A 158 -0.96 0.97 2.26
C THR A 158 -1.27 0.71 3.73
N LEU A 159 -0.61 -0.29 4.31
CA LEU A 159 -0.72 -0.65 5.72
C LEU A 159 0.60 -0.32 6.40
N LEU A 160 0.58 0.64 7.32
CA LEU A 160 1.74 0.90 8.18
C LEU A 160 1.83 -0.18 9.25
N LEU A 161 2.77 -1.11 9.09
CA LEU A 161 2.98 -2.23 10.01
C LEU A 161 3.88 -1.85 11.19
N GLN A 162 4.91 -1.05 10.91
CA GLN A 162 5.86 -0.56 11.90
C GLN A 162 6.23 0.89 11.56
N ALA A 163 5.92 1.80 12.48
CA ALA A 163 6.31 3.20 12.34
C ALA A 163 7.84 3.35 12.53
N PRO A 164 8.50 4.23 11.75
CA PRO A 164 9.90 4.55 11.96
C PRO A 164 10.10 5.38 13.24
N GLU A 165 11.32 5.39 13.77
CA GLU A 165 11.70 6.28 14.86
C GLU A 165 11.79 7.75 14.40
N ALA A 166 12.21 7.97 13.15
CA ALA A 166 12.28 9.28 12.50
C ALA A 166 12.23 9.15 10.96
N GLY A 167 11.83 10.22 10.27
CA GLY A 167 11.68 10.22 8.81
C GLY A 167 10.44 9.44 8.34
N GLY A 168 10.45 8.98 7.08
CA GLY A 168 9.37 8.16 6.51
C GLY A 168 7.98 8.82 6.56
N ILE A 169 7.93 10.14 6.39
CA ILE A 169 6.68 10.91 6.44
C ILE A 169 5.89 10.66 5.15
N PHE A 170 4.64 10.23 5.32
CA PHE A 170 3.67 9.97 4.26
C PHE A 170 2.54 11.01 4.33
#